data_AF-A0A7S3DZ96-F1
#
_entry.id   AF-A0A7S3DZ96-F1
#
_cell.length_a   1.000
_cell.length_b   1.000
_cell.length_c   1.000
_cell.angle_alpha   90.00
_cell.angle_beta   90.00
_cell.angle_gamma   90.00
#
_symmetry.space_group_name_H-M   'P 1'
#
loop_
_entity.id
_entity.type
_entity.pdbx_description
1 polymer ?
#
loop_
_entity_poly.entity_id
_entity_poly.type
_entity_poly.pdbx_seq_one_letter_code
_entity_poly.pdbx_strand_id
1 'polypeptide(L)'
;KANNSSDRWSRLKNTSTFKRTVEIWRFVIVFFFKLWVVNQKWNYPKSQRDKEAKRGINEEARKEKLAVLATWLRERLVTLGPTFIKIGQQFSTRSDILSPEFIAELVKLQDKVPPFSSKMAVETIEKELGVSSWKEKFSYLEEEPIAAA
;
A
#
# COMPACT_ATOMS: atom_id res chain seq x y z
N LYS A 1 -18.30 10.12 -5.27
CA LYS A 1 -17.74 9.85 -6.63
C LYS A 1 -16.99 8.51 -6.60
N ALA A 2 -17.69 7.39 -6.75
CA ALA A 2 -17.13 6.04 -6.61
C ALA A 2 -17.36 5.18 -7.86
N ASN A 3 -17.03 5.70 -9.05
CA ASN A 3 -17.07 4.94 -10.31
C ASN A 3 -15.98 5.42 -11.28
N ASN A 4 -14.71 5.05 -11.03
CA ASN A 4 -13.62 5.42 -11.95
C ASN A 4 -12.33 4.57 -11.83
N SER A 5 -12.22 3.60 -10.90
CA SER A 5 -11.02 2.75 -10.78
C SER A 5 -11.04 1.59 -11.77
N SER A 6 -12.17 0.90 -11.86
CA SER A 6 -12.44 -0.17 -12.84
C SER A 6 -12.24 0.31 -14.28
N ASP A 7 -12.80 1.47 -14.63
CA ASP A 7 -12.70 2.07 -15.98
C ASP A 7 -11.29 2.59 -16.32
N ARG A 8 -10.48 2.90 -15.31
CA ARG A 8 -9.06 3.20 -15.52
C ARG A 8 -8.27 1.94 -15.82
N TRP A 9 -8.58 0.83 -15.15
CA TRP A 9 -7.85 -0.42 -15.35
C TRP A 9 -8.27 -1.18 -16.62
N SER A 10 -9.52 -1.04 -17.06
CA SER A 10 -9.97 -1.60 -18.34
C SER A 10 -9.17 -1.04 -19.53
N ARG A 11 -8.87 0.27 -19.50
CA ARG A 11 -8.00 0.92 -20.50
C ARG A 11 -6.59 0.36 -20.54
N LEU A 12 -6.04 -0.07 -19.39
CA LEU A 12 -4.71 -0.69 -19.32
C LEU A 12 -4.66 -2.06 -20.01
N LYS A 13 -5.77 -2.81 -20.03
CA LYS A 13 -5.82 -4.11 -20.72
C LYS A 13 -5.76 -3.97 -22.24
N ASN A 14 -6.17 -2.80 -22.77
CA ASN A 14 -6.30 -2.57 -24.21
C ASN A 14 -5.08 -1.85 -24.83
N THR A 15 -3.97 -1.68 -24.09
CA THR A 15 -2.74 -1.07 -24.59
C THR A 15 -1.75 -2.11 -25.13
N SER A 16 -0.97 -1.73 -26.14
CA SER A 16 0.13 -2.57 -26.65
C SER A 16 1.13 -2.94 -25.54
N THR A 17 1.50 -4.22 -25.48
CA THR A 17 2.44 -4.78 -24.49
C THR A 17 3.74 -3.98 -24.41
N PHE A 18 4.26 -3.49 -25.54
CA PHE A 18 5.49 -2.71 -25.56
C PHE A 18 5.33 -1.36 -24.85
N LYS A 19 4.24 -0.64 -25.13
CA LYS A 19 3.96 0.65 -24.48
C LYS A 19 3.83 0.49 -22.97
N ARG A 20 3.21 -0.61 -22.53
CA ARG A 20 3.03 -0.93 -21.11
C ARG A 20 4.36 -1.23 -20.42
N THR A 21 5.22 -2.02 -21.06
CA THR A 21 6.56 -2.32 -20.55
C THR A 21 7.40 -1.06 -20.40
N VAL A 22 7.38 -0.16 -21.39
CA VAL A 22 8.10 1.13 -21.30
C VAL A 22 7.57 2.01 -20.17
N GLU A 23 6.25 2.06 -19.95
CA GLU A 23 5.64 2.81 -18.85
C GLU A 23 6.11 2.29 -17.48
N ILE A 24 6.13 0.96 -17.30
CA ILE A 24 6.59 0.31 -16.06
C ILE A 24 8.08 0.59 -15.83
N TRP A 25 8.93 0.37 -16.84
CA TRP A 25 10.37 0.61 -16.70
C TRP A 25 10.69 2.08 -16.43
N ARG A 26 9.98 3.01 -17.09
CA ARG A 26 10.08 4.44 -16.78
C ARG A 26 9.76 4.73 -15.31
N PHE A 27 8.68 4.15 -14.79
CA PHE A 27 8.31 4.31 -13.38
C PHE A 27 9.42 3.78 -12.45
N VAL A 28 9.92 2.57 -12.71
CA VAL A 28 10.97 1.93 -11.89
C VAL A 28 12.24 2.77 -11.89
N ILE A 29 12.72 3.20 -13.06
CA ILE A 29 13.92 4.04 -13.19
C ILE A 29 13.74 5.36 -12.43
N VAL A 30 12.59 6.02 -12.59
CA VAL A 30 12.30 7.29 -11.89
C VAL A 30 12.23 7.09 -10.38
N PHE A 31 11.64 5.99 -9.91
CA PHE A 31 11.56 5.67 -8.49
C PHE A 31 12.95 5.50 -7.87
N PHE A 32 13.79 4.65 -8.47
CA PHE A 32 15.15 4.43 -7.99
C PHE A 32 16.02 5.68 -8.11
N PHE A 33 15.86 6.46 -9.17
CA PHE A 33 16.55 7.76 -9.28
C PHE A 33 16.11 8.73 -8.18
N LYS A 34 14.81 8.83 -7.88
CA LYS A 34 14.30 9.66 -6.77
C LYS A 34 14.83 9.18 -5.42
N LEU A 35 14.82 7.88 -5.16
CA LEU A 35 15.42 7.31 -3.95
C LEU A 35 16.91 7.62 -3.84
N TRP A 36 17.64 7.48 -4.95
CA TRP A 36 19.05 7.78 -5.01
C TRP A 36 19.33 9.27 -4.74
N VAL A 37 18.55 10.18 -5.33
CA VAL A 37 18.64 11.63 -5.06
C VAL A 37 18.36 11.95 -3.60
N VAL A 38 17.36 11.31 -2.99
CA VAL A 38 17.04 11.52 -1.56
C VAL A 38 18.16 10.99 -0.65
N ASN A 39 18.84 9.90 -1.04
CA ASN A 39 19.95 9.31 -0.28
C ASN A 39 21.30 9.98 -0.57
N GLN A 40 21.40 10.79 -1.62
CA GLN A 40 22.62 11.51 -1.99
C GLN A 40 22.86 12.69 -1.04
N LYS A 41 23.85 12.53 -0.16
CA LYS A 41 24.44 13.63 0.60
C LYS A 41 25.30 14.44 -0.38
N TRP A 42 24.72 15.49 -0.96
CA TRP A 42 25.48 16.42 -1.79
C TRP A 42 26.74 16.88 -1.04
N ASN A 43 27.89 16.56 -1.61
CA ASN A 43 29.18 16.66 -0.95
C ASN A 43 29.67 18.11 -0.99
N TYR A 44 29.18 18.93 -0.05
CA TYR A 44 29.71 20.27 0.19
C TYR A 44 30.74 20.21 1.32
N PRO A 45 31.97 20.75 1.15
CA PRO A 45 32.97 20.78 2.21
C PRO A 45 32.48 21.67 3.35
N LYS A 46 32.38 21.13 4.58
CA LYS A 46 31.83 21.83 5.75
C LYS A 46 32.62 21.58 7.02
N SER A 47 32.67 22.62 7.86
CA SER A 47 33.34 22.63 9.17
C SER A 47 32.63 21.74 10.20
N GLN A 48 33.34 21.29 11.23
CA GLN A 48 32.86 20.29 12.20
C GLN A 48 31.70 20.80 13.08
N ARG A 49 31.70 22.08 13.45
CA ARG A 49 30.62 22.71 14.26
C ARG A 49 29.29 22.81 13.50
N ASP A 50 29.35 23.02 12.19
CA ASP A 50 28.15 23.11 11.35
C ASP A 50 27.45 21.75 11.16
N LYS A 51 28.15 20.63 11.44
CA LYS A 51 27.64 19.26 11.23
C LYS A 51 26.69 18.82 12.32
N GLU A 52 26.89 19.26 13.57
CA GLU A 52 26.06 18.85 14.71
C GLU A 52 24.72 19.60 14.73
N ALA A 53 24.74 20.93 14.58
CA ALA A 53 23.52 21.74 14.53
C ALA A 53 22.62 21.42 13.32
N LYS A 54 23.21 21.08 12.16
CA LYS A 54 22.44 20.73 10.96
C LYS A 54 22.08 19.25 10.86
N ARG A 55 22.55 18.39 11.77
CA ARG A 55 22.25 16.95 11.74
C ARG A 55 20.77 16.67 11.97
N GLY A 56 20.18 17.30 13.01
CA GLY A 56 18.74 17.19 13.30
C GLY A 56 17.87 17.78 12.18
N ILE A 57 18.21 18.99 11.72
CA ILE A 57 17.49 19.69 10.64
C ILE A 57 17.50 18.87 9.33
N ASN A 58 18.63 18.24 9.00
CA ASN A 58 18.74 17.42 7.80
C ASN A 58 17.97 16.10 7.92
N GLU A 59 17.79 15.57 9.13
CA GLU A 59 17.02 14.35 9.35
C GLU A 59 15.51 14.61 9.18
N GLU A 60 14.99 15.69 9.75
CA GLU A 60 13.58 16.08 9.58
C GLU A 60 13.25 16.39 8.12
N ALA A 61 14.09 17.20 7.46
CA ALA A 61 13.94 17.51 6.03
C ALA A 61 14.03 16.25 5.14
N ARG A 62 14.78 15.23 5.58
CA ARG A 62 14.84 13.93 4.89
C ARG A 62 13.55 13.15 5.08
N LYS A 63 13.02 13.07 6.31
CA LYS A 63 11.74 12.40 6.60
C LYS A 63 10.60 13.00 5.79
N GLU A 64 10.54 14.33 5.69
CA GLU A 64 9.55 15.02 4.86
C GLU A 64 9.66 14.62 3.38
N LYS A 65 10.87 14.62 2.80
CA LYS A 65 11.10 14.18 1.42
C LYS A 65 10.71 12.72 1.21
N LEU A 66 10.99 11.84 2.17
CA LEU A 66 10.61 10.43 2.13
C LEU A 66 9.09 10.26 2.18
N ALA A 67 8.38 11.02 3.00
CA ALA A 67 6.92 11.00 3.07
C ALA A 67 6.26 11.44 1.75
N VAL A 68 6.80 12.49 1.12
CA VAL A 68 6.34 12.93 -0.21
C VAL A 68 6.57 11.85 -1.26
N LEU A 69 7.75 11.22 -1.25
CA LEU A 69 8.07 10.14 -2.18
C LEU A 69 7.20 8.90 -1.94
N ALA A 70 6.93 8.55 -0.68
CA ALA A 70 6.06 7.44 -0.30
C ALA A 70 4.62 7.64 -0.80
N THR A 71 4.09 8.86 -0.66
CA THR A 71 2.76 9.22 -1.17
C THR A 71 2.72 9.08 -2.69
N TRP A 72 3.74 9.61 -3.37
CA TRP A 72 3.88 9.48 -4.83
C TRP A 72 3.97 8.01 -5.27
N LEU A 73 4.71 7.17 -4.53
CA LEU A 73 4.83 5.75 -4.83
C LEU A 73 3.46 5.06 -4.76
N ARG A 74 2.72 5.25 -3.67
CA ARG A 74 1.38 4.68 -3.47
C ARG A 74 0.44 5.03 -4.63
N GLU A 75 0.39 6.30 -5.02
CA GLU A 75 -0.45 6.76 -6.13
C GLU A 75 -0.06 6.14 -7.48
N ARG A 76 1.25 5.96 -7.71
CA ARG A 76 1.75 5.27 -8.91
C ARG A 76 1.40 3.79 -8.91
N LEU A 77 1.49 3.09 -7.77
CA LEU A 77 1.07 1.69 -7.67
C LEU A 77 -0.42 1.53 -8.01
N VAL A 78 -1.29 2.41 -7.51
CA VAL A 78 -2.73 2.41 -7.85
C VAL A 78 -2.97 2.65 -9.34
N THR A 79 -2.23 3.58 -9.94
CA THR A 79 -2.33 3.90 -11.37
C THR A 79 -1.82 2.77 -12.26
N LEU A 80 -0.76 2.09 -11.83
CA LEU A 80 -0.22 0.90 -12.50
C LEU A 80 -1.14 -0.32 -12.32
N GLY A 81 -2.08 -0.30 -11.40
CA GLY A 81 -3.18 -1.27 -11.35
C GLY A 81 -2.95 -2.46 -10.43
N PRO A 82 -3.83 -3.47 -10.50
CA PRO A 82 -4.00 -4.49 -9.45
C PRO A 82 -2.72 -5.26 -9.08
N THR A 83 -1.88 -5.59 -10.06
CA THR A 83 -0.61 -6.30 -9.79
C THR A 83 0.33 -5.47 -8.92
N PHE A 84 0.46 -4.18 -9.19
CA PHE A 84 1.34 -3.28 -8.43
C PHE A 84 0.77 -2.95 -7.05
N ILE A 85 -0.56 -2.92 -6.91
CA ILE A 85 -1.23 -2.82 -5.60
C ILE A 85 -0.85 -4.03 -4.73
N LYS A 86 -0.96 -5.25 -5.26
CA LYS A 86 -0.59 -6.48 -4.53
C LYS A 86 0.88 -6.50 -4.11
N ILE A 87 1.77 -6.02 -5.00
CA ILE A 87 3.19 -5.86 -4.66
C ILE A 87 3.37 -4.90 -3.49
N GLY A 88 2.68 -3.75 -3.51
CA GLY A 88 2.69 -2.80 -2.40
C GLY A 88 2.20 -3.39 -1.08
N GLN A 89 1.13 -4.18 -1.12
CA GLN A 89 0.59 -4.90 0.04
C GLN A 89 1.57 -5.94 0.61
N GLN A 90 2.31 -6.64 -0.26
CA GLN A 90 3.31 -7.62 0.17
C GLN A 90 4.55 -6.94 0.80
N PHE A 91 4.92 -5.75 0.33
CA PHE A 91 6.01 -5.00 0.90
C PHE A 91 5.64 -4.29 2.22
N SER A 92 4.38 -3.92 2.42
CA SER A 92 3.96 -3.32 3.70
C SER A 92 3.98 -4.31 4.86
N THR A 93 3.92 -5.62 4.61
CA THR A 93 4.08 -6.66 5.65
C THR A 93 5.53 -7.04 5.91
N ARG A 94 6.45 -6.69 5.00
CA ARG A 94 7.91 -6.86 5.13
C ARG A 94 8.59 -5.52 5.40
N SER A 95 8.35 -5.01 6.60
CA SER A 95 8.83 -3.71 7.09
C SER A 95 10.34 -3.61 7.34
N ASP A 96 11.09 -4.69 7.13
CA ASP A 96 12.54 -4.75 7.33
C ASP A 96 13.34 -3.97 6.28
N ILE A 97 12.73 -3.68 5.12
CA ILE A 97 13.43 -3.11 3.96
C ILE A 97 13.05 -1.64 3.71
N LEU A 98 11.88 -1.19 4.18
CA LEU A 98 11.31 0.11 3.85
C LEU A 98 11.34 1.07 5.05
N SER A 99 11.56 2.36 4.77
CA SER A 99 11.48 3.39 5.82
C SER A 99 10.04 3.53 6.36
N PRO A 100 9.86 3.95 7.62
CA PRO A 100 8.54 4.08 8.26
C PRO A 100 7.54 4.89 7.43
N GLU A 101 8.02 5.91 6.71
CA GLU A 101 7.21 6.76 5.84
C GLU A 101 6.60 5.99 4.67
N PHE A 102 7.35 5.05 4.08
CA PHE A 102 6.84 4.18 3.03
C PHE A 102 5.82 3.17 3.55
N ILE A 103 6.08 2.59 4.72
CA ILE A 103 5.16 1.62 5.34
C ILE A 103 3.82 2.29 5.62
N ALA A 104 3.83 3.49 6.20
CA ALA A 104 2.62 4.25 6.49
C ALA A 104 1.74 4.51 5.25
N GLU A 105 2.36 4.68 4.08
CA GLU A 105 1.65 4.89 2.81
C GLU A 105 1.23 3.59 2.14
N LEU A 106 2.05 2.54 2.18
CA LEU A 106 1.73 1.24 1.57
C LEU A 106 0.66 0.47 2.35
N VAL A 107 0.57 0.63 3.67
CA VAL A 107 -0.53 0.07 4.48
C VAL A 107 -1.89 0.60 4.01
N LYS A 108 -1.95 1.82 3.46
CA LYS A 108 -3.20 2.37 2.89
C LYS A 108 -3.65 1.64 1.62
N LEU A 109 -2.79 0.83 1.00
CA LEU A 109 -3.16 -0.04 -0.12
C LEU A 109 -3.79 -1.34 0.35
N GLN A 110 -3.67 -1.70 1.63
CA GLN A 110 -4.35 -2.86 2.17
C GLN A 110 -5.84 -2.54 2.27
N ASP A 111 -6.67 -3.45 1.76
CA ASP A 111 -8.11 -3.35 1.95
C ASP A 111 -8.40 -3.50 3.43
N LYS A 112 -8.83 -2.40 4.06
CA LYS A 112 -9.51 -2.48 5.35
C LYS A 112 -10.95 -2.85 5.05
N VAL A 113 -11.21 -4.13 4.89
CA VAL A 113 -12.59 -4.62 4.81
C VAL A 113 -13.19 -4.44 6.21
N PRO A 114 -14.20 -3.57 6.38
CA PRO A 114 -14.93 -3.54 7.64
C PRO A 114 -15.58 -4.92 7.83
N PRO A 115 -15.64 -5.43 9.07
CA PRO A 115 -16.28 -6.71 9.31
C PRO A 115 -17.72 -6.69 8.78
N PHE A 116 -18.10 -7.74 8.06
CA PHE A 116 -19.48 -7.90 7.60
C PHE A 116 -20.39 -8.17 8.79
N SER A 117 -21.67 -7.76 8.69
CA SER A 117 -22.59 -7.90 9.80
C SER A 117 -22.78 -9.37 10.18
N SER A 118 -22.78 -9.65 11.48
CA SER A 118 -22.91 -11.00 12.05
C SER A 118 -24.18 -11.70 11.56
N LYS A 119 -25.24 -10.93 11.28
CA LYS A 119 -26.47 -11.44 10.68
C LYS A 119 -26.26 -12.01 9.27
N MET A 120 -25.51 -11.33 8.41
CA MET A 120 -25.15 -11.86 7.09
C MET A 120 -24.28 -13.11 7.19
N ALA A 121 -23.40 -13.16 8.21
CA ALA A 121 -22.57 -14.33 8.49
C ALA A 121 -23.42 -15.56 8.80
N VAL A 122 -24.35 -15.40 9.74
CA VAL A 122 -25.25 -16.46 10.18
C VAL A 122 -26.13 -16.95 9.04
N GLU A 123 -26.77 -16.04 8.29
CA GLU A 123 -27.61 -16.40 7.15
C GLU A 123 -26.82 -17.15 6.07
N THR A 124 -25.57 -16.76 5.82
CA THR A 124 -24.69 -17.48 4.87
C THR A 124 -24.34 -18.87 5.37
N ILE A 125 -23.99 -19.02 6.65
CA ILE A 125 -23.65 -20.31 7.27
C ILE A 125 -24.86 -21.26 7.21
N GLU A 126 -26.04 -20.79 7.59
CA GLU A 126 -27.27 -21.58 7.60
C GLU A 126 -27.64 -22.04 6.18
N LYS A 127 -27.48 -21.15 5.20
CA LYS A 127 -27.74 -21.46 3.79
C LYS A 127 -26.75 -22.46 3.20
N GLU A 128 -25.45 -22.29 3.43
CA GLU A 128 -24.40 -23.17 2.87
C GLU A 128 -24.40 -24.56 3.53
N LEU A 129 -24.79 -24.65 4.80
CA LEU A 129 -24.90 -25.92 5.53
C LEU A 129 -26.28 -26.58 5.42
N GLY A 130 -27.26 -25.89 4.84
CA GLY A 130 -28.63 -26.39 4.67
C GLY A 130 -29.37 -26.64 5.99
N VAL A 131 -29.06 -25.87 7.04
CA VAL A 131 -29.65 -26.01 8.39
C VAL A 131 -30.55 -24.82 8.70
N SER A 132 -31.58 -25.06 9.53
CA SER A 132 -32.53 -24.00 9.90
C SER A 132 -31.97 -23.08 10.99
N SER A 133 -31.02 -23.58 11.78
CA SER A 133 -30.23 -22.79 12.70
C SER A 133 -28.79 -23.30 12.80
N TRP A 134 -27.83 -22.38 12.85
CA TRP A 134 -26.42 -22.74 13.08
C TRP A 134 -26.19 -23.54 14.38
N LYS A 135 -27.06 -23.39 15.38
CA LYS A 135 -27.01 -24.11 16.67
C LYS A 135 -27.18 -25.62 16.55
N GLU A 136 -27.69 -26.10 15.41
CA GLU A 136 -27.83 -27.54 15.14
C GLU A 136 -26.47 -28.22 14.91
N LYS A 137 -25.47 -27.46 14.45
CA LYS A 137 -24.14 -27.98 14.06
C LYS A 137 -23.00 -27.41 14.88
N PHE A 138 -23.18 -26.23 15.48
CA PHE A 138 -22.15 -25.59 16.32
C PHE A 138 -22.67 -25.35 17.73
N SER A 139 -21.80 -25.57 18.71
CA SER A 139 -22.08 -25.37 20.13
C SER A 139 -22.01 -23.89 20.55
N TYR A 140 -21.24 -23.06 19.83
CA TYR A 140 -21.07 -21.64 20.11
C TYR A 140 -20.64 -20.89 18.84
N LEU A 141 -21.16 -19.67 18.66
CA LEU A 141 -20.78 -18.73 17.60
C LEU A 141 -20.68 -17.34 18.24
N GLU A 142 -19.52 -16.70 18.10
CA GLU A 142 -19.29 -15.35 18.63
C GLU A 142 -19.92 -14.31 17.70
N GLU A 143 -20.78 -13.43 18.25
CA GLU A 143 -21.48 -12.42 17.47
C GLU A 143 -20.57 -11.25 17.08
N GLU A 144 -19.47 -11.01 17.81
CA GLU A 144 -18.49 -9.99 17.42
C GLU A 144 -17.45 -10.56 16.45
N PRO A 145 -17.33 -9.99 15.23
CA PRO A 145 -16.35 -10.44 14.27
C PRO A 145 -14.94 -10.08 14.75
N ILE A 146 -14.15 -11.11 15.07
CA ILE A 146 -12.77 -10.99 15.55
C ILE A 146 -11.75 -10.60 14.46
N ALA A 147 -12.10 -10.77 13.18
CA ALA A 147 -11.27 -10.42 12.04
C ALA A 147 -12.10 -10.24 10.75
N ALA A 148 -11.55 -9.51 9.78
CA ALA A 148 -12.00 -9.51 8.40
C ALA A 148 -10.94 -10.24 7.55
N ALA A 149 -11.38 -11.15 6.66
CA ALA A 149 -10.53 -11.96 5.80
C ALA A 149 -10.86 -11.70 4.32
#